data_AF-A0A9P4K2W7-F1
#
_entry.id   AF-A0A9P4K2W7-F1
#
_cell.length_a   1.000
_cell.length_b   1.000
_cell.length_c   1.000
_cell.angle_alpha   90.00
_cell.angle_beta   90.00
_cell.angle_gamma   90.00
#
_symmetry.space_group_name_H-M   'P 1'
#
loop_
_entity.id
_entity.type
_entity.pdbx_description
1 polymer ?
#
loop_
_entity_poly.entity_id
_entity_poly.type
_entity_poly.pdbx_seq_one_letter_code
_entity_poly.pdbx_strand_id
1 'polypeptide(L)'
;MSQSNPDSEKIPSAHLLTPHSSSAAKRAMPDQPQPLPMKRQKLEEEGIRPPLPTLNTNSNFTPTHMAQPIRFTIQPLHRFQGASASIKRPREIAHFSYDDNHVYKEDESGIQYFYNPQIGADLRDGFNTFRHYEDKEDPHLDSLLKTLISKEKREGERVQADFVTWRGMMTKIMTAPFDMFASFDMFATLHQGTIYIEEDFQAKAADHAAQSNTQTRNSRPNYLPSHEMMTYWGYKFETLSLLPDTPPKTTRAFIENRTKAVVSNHAQHCSIVRTAFGSHSLVLGGEVDGLWEPKPSNPDAPIPWVELKTSEELGQYPSERDILKYERKLLKFWAQSFLLGVSKVIVGFRTKHGILRTIDVYETNQIPGMVRRGTRCWDGNTCINFTTAFLDHLKRTITEEGVYKILLRKKSGVIEVIKIKDDSTGRILSKEFLEWREKIEGSKEEIGVTK
;
A
#
# COMPACT_ATOMS: atom_id res chain seq x y z
N MET A 1 50.72 -27.53 29.99
CA MET A 1 50.53 -27.70 31.45
C MET A 1 49.88 -26.42 31.94
N SER A 2 48.72 -26.34 32.58
CA SER A 2 47.73 -27.30 33.07
C SER A 2 46.59 -26.40 33.58
N GLN A 3 45.40 -26.49 32.99
CA GLN A 3 44.14 -26.87 33.66
C GLN A 3 43.87 -26.23 35.02
N SER A 4 42.78 -25.47 35.12
CA SER A 4 41.61 -25.86 35.96
C SER A 4 40.52 -24.78 35.93
N ASN A 5 39.40 -25.12 35.29
CA ASN A 5 38.04 -24.73 35.69
C ASN A 5 37.53 -25.89 36.56
N PRO A 6 36.72 -25.70 37.62
CA PRO A 6 35.27 -25.54 37.46
C PRO A 6 34.68 -24.57 38.51
N ASP A 7 33.47 -24.02 38.35
CA ASP A 7 32.28 -24.67 38.88
C ASP A 7 30.99 -24.17 38.23
N SER A 8 30.14 -25.16 37.97
CA SER A 8 28.78 -25.09 37.47
C SER A 8 27.82 -25.34 38.63
N GLU A 9 26.95 -24.38 38.96
CA GLU A 9 25.80 -24.63 39.83
C GLU A 9 24.50 -24.70 39.02
N LYS A 10 23.98 -25.93 38.99
CA LYS A 10 22.65 -26.31 38.49
C LYS A 10 21.61 -25.91 39.54
N ILE A 11 20.56 -25.20 39.11
CA ILE A 11 19.33 -25.01 39.89
C ILE A 11 18.33 -26.10 39.48
N PRO A 12 17.57 -26.73 40.41
CA PRO A 12 16.90 -28.00 40.16
C PRO A 12 15.53 -27.86 39.49
N SER A 13 15.22 -28.84 38.64
CA SER A 13 13.90 -29.14 38.09
C SER A 13 12.90 -29.51 39.19
N ALA A 14 11.74 -28.85 39.20
CA ALA A 14 10.61 -29.22 40.05
C ALA A 14 9.61 -30.10 39.29
N HIS A 15 9.18 -31.13 39.99
CA HIS A 15 8.41 -32.31 39.61
C HIS A 15 7.03 -32.06 38.97
N LEU A 16 6.71 -32.99 38.05
CA LEU A 16 5.35 -33.37 37.66
C LEU A 16 4.53 -33.79 38.89
N LEU A 17 3.28 -33.32 38.95
CA LEU A 17 2.20 -33.93 39.75
C LEU A 17 0.93 -34.02 38.89
N THR A 18 0.43 -35.25 38.76
CA THR A 18 -0.93 -35.61 38.37
C THR A 18 -1.41 -36.72 39.33
N PRO A 19 -2.68 -37.13 39.33
CA PRO A 19 -3.87 -36.36 39.72
C PRO A 19 -4.56 -37.02 40.93
N HIS A 20 -5.27 -36.24 41.76
CA HIS A 20 -6.17 -36.80 42.78
C HIS A 20 -7.65 -36.57 42.44
N SER A 21 -8.36 -37.68 42.39
CA SER A 21 -9.81 -37.84 42.37
C SER A 21 -10.46 -37.32 43.66
N SER A 22 -11.58 -36.61 43.55
CA SER A 22 -12.63 -36.69 44.56
C SER A 22 -14.02 -36.56 43.92
N SER A 23 -14.92 -37.36 44.46
CA SER A 23 -16.29 -37.65 44.03
C SER A 23 -17.30 -36.85 44.86
N ALA A 24 -18.51 -36.75 44.30
CA ALA A 24 -19.81 -36.47 44.92
C ALA A 24 -20.17 -35.00 45.25
N ALA A 25 -21.17 -34.46 44.53
CA ALA A 25 -22.56 -34.50 44.99
C ALA A 25 -23.48 -33.74 44.01
N LYS A 26 -24.50 -34.45 43.51
CA LYS A 26 -25.60 -33.94 42.68
C LYS A 26 -26.55 -33.09 43.52
N ARG A 27 -26.99 -31.94 42.99
CA ARG A 27 -28.24 -31.27 43.39
C ARG A 27 -28.99 -30.85 42.13
N ALA A 28 -30.28 -31.17 42.11
CA ALA A 28 -31.18 -31.11 40.97
C ALA A 28 -32.09 -29.88 40.99
N MET A 29 -32.75 -29.67 39.84
CA MET A 29 -33.98 -28.91 39.53
C MET A 29 -33.78 -27.56 38.80
N PRO A 30 -34.71 -27.12 37.91
CA PRO A 30 -35.77 -27.84 37.19
C PRO A 30 -35.79 -27.61 35.66
N ASP A 31 -36.59 -28.43 34.97
CA ASP A 31 -36.90 -28.43 33.53
C ASP A 31 -37.28 -27.05 32.96
N GLN A 32 -36.69 -26.73 31.81
CA GLN A 32 -37.24 -25.74 30.87
C GLN A 32 -37.67 -26.43 29.57
N PRO A 33 -38.86 -26.11 29.02
CA PRO A 33 -39.44 -26.83 27.91
C PRO A 33 -38.72 -26.52 26.59
N GLN A 34 -38.45 -27.58 25.81
CA GLN A 34 -37.97 -27.45 24.44
C GLN A 34 -39.09 -26.96 23.50
N PRO A 35 -38.80 -26.05 22.54
CA PRO A 35 -39.78 -25.66 21.54
C PRO A 35 -39.94 -26.75 20.46
N LEU A 36 -41.21 -27.10 20.20
CA LEU A 36 -41.64 -28.00 19.13
C LEU A 36 -41.42 -27.38 17.73
N PRO A 37 -41.19 -28.21 16.69
CA PRO A 37 -41.04 -27.73 15.32
C PRO A 37 -42.40 -27.34 14.71
N MET A 38 -42.55 -26.08 14.30
CA MET A 38 -43.72 -25.63 13.53
C MET A 38 -43.70 -26.21 12.11
N LYS A 39 -44.73 -27.01 11.81
CA LYS A 39 -45.13 -27.40 10.45
C LYS A 39 -45.49 -26.15 9.64
N ARG A 40 -44.79 -25.89 8.54
CA ARG A 40 -45.24 -24.95 7.50
C ARG A 40 -46.39 -25.58 6.73
N GLN A 41 -47.59 -25.04 6.90
CA GLN A 41 -48.72 -25.29 6.01
C GLN A 41 -48.50 -24.55 4.69
N LYS A 42 -48.77 -25.26 3.60
CA LYS A 42 -48.74 -24.81 2.21
C LYS A 42 -50.08 -24.11 1.95
N LEU A 43 -50.04 -22.81 1.69
CA LEU A 43 -51.19 -22.06 1.15
C LEU A 43 -50.89 -21.75 -0.31
N GLU A 44 -51.73 -22.30 -1.18
CA GLU A 44 -51.83 -21.99 -2.59
C GLU A 44 -52.59 -20.67 -2.74
N GLU A 45 -51.99 -19.68 -3.41
CA GLU A 45 -52.70 -18.53 -3.96
C GLU A 45 -52.26 -18.33 -5.40
N GLU A 46 -53.18 -18.62 -6.32
CA GLU A 46 -53.18 -18.18 -7.71
C GLU A 46 -53.49 -16.67 -7.76
N GLY A 47 -52.71 -15.90 -8.53
CA GLY A 47 -52.94 -14.46 -8.64
C GLY A 47 -51.92 -13.75 -9.52
N ILE A 48 -52.11 -13.85 -10.84
CA ILE A 48 -51.80 -12.88 -11.91
C ILE A 48 -50.70 -11.84 -11.61
N ARG A 49 -49.49 -12.05 -12.17
CA ARG A 49 -48.43 -11.02 -12.24
C ARG A 49 -48.69 -10.07 -13.41
N PRO A 50 -48.67 -8.74 -13.23
CA PRO A 50 -48.62 -7.81 -14.35
C PRO A 50 -47.23 -7.84 -15.02
N PRO A 51 -47.14 -7.61 -16.35
CA PRO A 51 -45.86 -7.66 -17.05
C PRO A 51 -44.95 -6.49 -16.66
N LEU A 52 -43.66 -6.79 -16.51
CA LEU A 52 -42.59 -5.82 -16.31
C LEU A 52 -42.51 -4.85 -17.51
N PRO A 53 -42.30 -3.54 -17.30
CA PRO A 53 -42.10 -2.60 -18.40
C PRO A 53 -40.75 -2.85 -19.07
N THR A 54 -40.78 -3.06 -20.38
CA THR A 54 -39.62 -3.10 -21.25
C THR A 54 -38.99 -1.70 -21.34
N LEU A 55 -37.83 -1.51 -20.72
CA LEU A 55 -37.00 -0.33 -20.92
C LEU A 55 -36.37 -0.40 -22.32
N ASN A 56 -37.03 0.28 -23.26
CA ASN A 56 -36.46 0.65 -24.56
C ASN A 56 -35.26 1.58 -24.33
N THR A 57 -34.04 1.04 -24.45
CA THR A 57 -32.80 1.83 -24.48
C THR A 57 -32.30 1.91 -25.92
N ASN A 58 -33.04 2.64 -26.76
CA ASN A 58 -32.48 3.21 -27.98
C ASN A 58 -31.78 4.53 -27.63
N SER A 59 -30.62 4.43 -27.00
CA SER A 59 -29.61 5.49 -27.07
C SER A 59 -28.55 5.02 -28.04
N ASN A 60 -28.64 5.50 -29.29
CA ASN A 60 -27.57 5.39 -30.27
C ASN A 60 -26.34 6.11 -29.75
N PHE A 61 -25.51 5.41 -28.97
CA PHE A 61 -24.09 5.71 -28.89
C PHE A 61 -23.45 5.05 -30.10
N THR A 62 -23.09 5.86 -31.09
CA THR A 62 -22.10 5.47 -32.08
C THR A 62 -20.86 4.98 -31.34
N PRO A 63 -20.35 3.76 -31.60
CA PRO A 63 -19.09 3.33 -31.04
C PRO A 63 -18.02 4.23 -31.65
N THR A 64 -17.50 5.16 -30.86
CA THR A 64 -16.16 5.72 -31.11
C THR A 64 -15.26 4.51 -31.30
N HIS A 65 -14.53 4.46 -32.41
CA HIS A 65 -13.73 3.32 -32.83
C HIS A 65 -12.64 3.07 -31.79
N MET A 66 -12.95 2.38 -30.67
CA MET A 66 -12.01 2.15 -29.58
C MET A 66 -10.83 1.38 -30.17
N ALA A 67 -9.63 1.97 -30.05
CA ALA A 67 -8.42 1.34 -30.53
C ALA A 67 -8.29 -0.06 -29.93
N GLN A 68 -7.84 -1.02 -30.73
CA GLN A 68 -7.66 -2.39 -30.26
C GLN A 68 -6.67 -2.40 -29.08
N PRO A 69 -6.97 -3.12 -27.98
CA PRO A 69 -6.08 -3.17 -26.83
C PRO A 69 -4.70 -3.71 -27.18
N ILE A 70 -3.65 -2.96 -26.84
CA ILE A 70 -2.28 -3.46 -26.91
C ILE A 70 -2.02 -4.27 -25.65
N ARG A 71 -1.45 -5.47 -25.81
CA ARG A 71 -1.39 -6.48 -24.75
C ARG A 71 0.05 -6.76 -24.32
N PHE A 72 0.25 -6.84 -23.01
CA PHE A 72 1.49 -7.28 -22.37
C PHE A 72 1.24 -8.49 -21.48
N THR A 73 1.77 -9.64 -21.87
CA THR A 73 1.58 -10.92 -21.16
C THR A 73 2.54 -11.03 -19.98
N ILE A 74 2.00 -11.32 -18.79
CA ILE A 74 2.77 -11.57 -17.56
C ILE A 74 3.41 -12.97 -17.60
N GLN A 75 2.70 -13.93 -18.18
CA GLN A 75 3.21 -15.30 -18.32
C GLN A 75 3.86 -15.52 -19.70
N PRO A 76 4.81 -16.46 -19.81
CA PRO A 76 5.44 -17.21 -18.71
C PRO A 76 6.49 -16.39 -17.94
N LEU A 77 6.56 -16.56 -16.60
CA LEU A 77 7.47 -15.78 -15.74
C LEU A 77 8.96 -15.93 -16.07
N HIS A 78 9.39 -17.04 -16.68
CA HIS A 78 10.80 -17.27 -17.01
C HIS A 78 11.38 -16.20 -17.95
N ARG A 79 10.52 -15.48 -18.70
CA ARG A 79 10.92 -14.34 -19.53
C ARG A 79 11.55 -13.19 -18.75
N PHE A 80 11.29 -13.13 -17.45
CA PHE A 80 11.78 -12.10 -16.54
C PHE A 80 12.78 -12.64 -15.52
N GLN A 81 13.13 -13.93 -15.57
CA GLN A 81 14.11 -14.53 -14.66
C GLN A 81 15.54 -14.20 -15.09
N GLY A 82 16.46 -14.26 -14.13
CA GLY A 82 17.90 -14.12 -14.37
C GLY A 82 18.52 -12.95 -13.62
N ALA A 83 19.58 -12.39 -14.22
CA ALA A 83 20.24 -11.20 -13.69
C ALA A 83 19.24 -10.04 -13.64
N SER A 84 19.29 -9.28 -12.55
CA SER A 84 18.42 -8.13 -12.36
C SER A 84 18.83 -7.00 -13.30
N ALA A 85 17.86 -6.33 -13.92
CA ALA A 85 18.05 -5.08 -14.62
C ALA A 85 18.69 -4.03 -13.69
N SER A 86 19.43 -3.09 -14.27
CA SER A 86 20.03 -2.00 -13.50
C SER A 86 18.96 -1.15 -12.83
N ILE A 87 19.20 -0.75 -11.58
CA ILE A 87 18.32 0.15 -10.85
C ILE A 87 19.16 1.28 -10.28
N LYS A 88 18.68 2.51 -10.46
CA LYS A 88 19.25 3.66 -9.73
C LYS A 88 18.59 3.74 -8.37
N ARG A 89 19.38 3.93 -7.32
CA ARG A 89 18.85 4.14 -5.98
C ARG A 89 17.90 5.35 -5.98
N PRO A 90 16.70 5.26 -5.37
CA PRO A 90 15.82 6.41 -5.19
C PRO A 90 16.54 7.53 -4.42
N ARG A 91 16.42 8.76 -4.92
CA ARG A 91 16.93 9.98 -4.30
C ARG A 91 15.80 10.99 -4.16
N GLU A 92 15.57 11.49 -2.96
CA GLU A 92 14.57 12.54 -2.73
C GLU A 92 14.96 13.80 -3.51
N ILE A 93 14.00 14.36 -4.25
CA ILE A 93 14.16 15.60 -5.03
C ILE A 93 13.23 16.71 -4.55
N ALA A 94 12.14 16.36 -3.87
CA ALA A 94 11.18 17.25 -3.23
C ALA A 94 10.34 16.49 -2.18
N HIS A 95 9.57 17.20 -1.39
CA HIS A 95 8.67 16.63 -0.39
C HIS A 95 7.54 17.62 -0.08
N PHE A 96 6.50 17.12 0.59
CA PHE A 96 5.45 17.94 1.19
C PHE A 96 4.79 17.17 2.33
N SER A 97 3.96 17.86 3.11
CA SER A 97 3.17 17.30 4.20
C SER A 97 1.69 17.66 4.07
N TYR A 98 0.85 16.85 4.68
CA TYR A 98 -0.53 17.22 5.04
C TYR A 98 -0.59 17.40 6.55
N ASP A 99 -1.26 18.45 7.01
CA ASP A 99 -1.45 18.70 8.45
C ASP A 99 -2.61 17.89 9.05
N ASP A 100 -2.93 18.11 10.33
CA ASP A 100 -4.00 17.42 11.06
C ASP A 100 -5.42 17.63 10.49
N ASN A 101 -5.58 18.55 9.55
CA ASN A 101 -6.83 18.80 8.81
C ASN A 101 -6.72 18.36 7.35
N HIS A 102 -5.66 17.61 7.01
CA HIS A 102 -5.33 17.17 5.67
C HIS A 102 -5.10 18.32 4.68
N VAL A 103 -4.53 19.44 5.15
CA VAL A 103 -4.21 20.59 4.30
C VAL A 103 -2.74 20.51 3.85
N TYR A 104 -2.51 20.64 2.54
CA TYR A 104 -1.18 20.64 1.94
C TYR A 104 -0.27 21.73 2.53
N LYS A 105 0.94 21.33 2.92
CA LYS A 105 2.07 22.16 3.36
C LYS A 105 3.32 21.74 2.61
N GLU A 106 4.01 22.69 1.98
CA GLU A 106 5.27 22.39 1.31
C GLU A 106 6.45 22.47 2.29
N ASP A 107 6.43 21.58 3.28
CA ASP A 107 7.43 21.52 4.34
C ASP A 107 7.57 20.09 4.88
N GLU A 108 8.31 19.96 5.98
CA GLU A 108 8.59 18.70 6.68
C GLU A 108 7.80 18.56 7.99
N SER A 109 6.72 19.33 8.17
CA SER A 109 5.96 19.36 9.43
C SER A 109 5.30 18.04 9.80
N GLY A 110 5.03 17.17 8.82
CA GLY A 110 4.49 15.83 9.02
C GLY A 110 5.53 14.76 9.34
N ILE A 111 6.82 15.08 9.42
CA ILE A 111 7.85 14.09 9.76
C ILE A 111 7.70 13.64 11.22
N GLN A 112 7.69 12.33 11.43
CA GLN A 112 7.69 11.70 12.74
C GLN A 112 8.89 10.77 12.90
N TYR A 113 9.18 10.38 14.13
CA TYR A 113 10.34 9.55 14.49
C TYR A 113 9.92 8.23 15.11
N PHE A 114 10.48 7.13 14.63
CA PHE A 114 10.23 5.82 15.20
C PHE A 114 10.66 5.73 16.66
N TYR A 115 9.78 5.16 17.47
CA TYR A 115 10.05 4.81 18.86
C TYR A 115 9.28 3.55 19.22
N ASN A 116 9.90 2.64 19.96
CA ASN A 116 9.27 1.35 20.27
C ASN A 116 7.91 1.52 20.97
N PRO A 117 6.84 0.88 20.45
CA PRO A 117 5.56 0.83 21.14
C PRO A 117 5.61 -0.11 22.34
N GLN A 118 4.62 0.00 23.23
CA GLN A 118 4.49 -0.92 24.36
C GLN A 118 3.99 -2.30 23.87
N ILE A 119 4.75 -3.36 24.17
CA ILE A 119 4.30 -4.74 23.94
C ILE A 119 3.10 -5.05 24.85
N GLY A 120 2.11 -5.74 24.30
CA GLY A 120 0.82 -6.01 24.95
C GLY A 120 -0.23 -4.92 24.72
N ALA A 121 0.10 -3.83 24.00
CA ALA A 121 -0.88 -2.83 23.63
C ALA A 121 -2.00 -3.43 22.77
N ASP A 122 -3.24 -2.99 23.01
CA ASP A 122 -4.40 -3.36 22.22
C ASP A 122 -4.53 -2.40 21.03
N LEU A 123 -4.30 -2.90 19.82
CA LEU A 123 -4.40 -2.10 18.61
C LEU A 123 -5.85 -1.72 18.27
N ARG A 124 -6.86 -2.24 18.98
CA ARG A 124 -8.27 -1.86 18.83
C ARG A 124 -8.63 -0.61 19.63
N ASP A 125 -7.83 -0.25 20.63
CA ASP A 125 -8.15 0.84 21.55
C ASP A 125 -8.29 2.17 20.80
N GLY A 126 -9.43 2.84 21.00
CA GLY A 126 -9.75 4.13 20.38
C GLY A 126 -10.45 4.06 19.02
N PHE A 127 -10.81 2.86 18.53
CA PHE A 127 -11.47 2.69 17.22
C PHE A 127 -12.73 3.53 17.06
N ASN A 128 -13.55 3.65 18.11
CA ASN A 128 -14.77 4.44 18.13
C ASN A 128 -14.54 5.97 18.07
N THR A 129 -13.31 6.42 18.33
CA THR A 129 -12.90 7.84 18.28
C THR A 129 -11.95 8.13 17.11
N PHE A 130 -11.78 7.17 16.20
CA PHE A 130 -10.86 7.29 15.07
C PHE A 130 -11.24 8.48 14.18
N ARG A 131 -10.30 9.41 13.98
CA ARG A 131 -10.43 10.51 13.02
C ARG A 131 -10.02 10.02 11.63
N HIS A 132 -10.97 9.42 10.93
CA HIS A 132 -10.75 8.85 9.60
C HIS A 132 -10.87 9.92 8.50
N TYR A 133 -9.81 10.06 7.72
CA TYR A 133 -9.77 10.78 6.46
C TYR A 133 -9.84 9.80 5.28
N GLU A 134 -10.69 10.11 4.31
CA GLU A 134 -10.73 9.49 3.00
C GLU A 134 -10.97 10.58 1.95
N ASP A 135 -10.34 10.43 0.79
CA ASP A 135 -10.55 11.32 -0.35
C ASP A 135 -12.02 11.31 -0.79
N LYS A 136 -12.64 12.48 -0.78
CA LYS A 136 -14.03 12.66 -1.26
C LYS A 136 -14.10 12.88 -2.77
N GLU A 137 -13.01 13.37 -3.34
CA GLU A 137 -12.84 13.69 -4.75
C GLU A 137 -11.54 13.05 -5.24
N ASP A 138 -11.37 12.93 -6.55
CA ASP A 138 -10.17 12.34 -7.12
C ASP A 138 -8.96 13.25 -6.85
N PRO A 139 -7.95 12.80 -6.08
CA PRO A 139 -6.78 13.62 -5.78
C PRO A 139 -5.85 13.78 -6.99
N HIS A 140 -6.06 13.01 -8.07
CA HIS A 140 -5.23 12.98 -9.27
C HIS A 140 -3.72 12.93 -8.92
N LEU A 141 -2.87 13.55 -9.73
CA LEU A 141 -1.46 13.80 -9.40
C LEU A 141 -1.27 15.18 -8.75
N ASP A 142 -2.32 15.86 -8.29
CA ASP A 142 -2.31 17.30 -8.06
C ASP A 142 -1.23 17.76 -7.08
N SER A 143 -1.14 17.13 -5.91
CA SER A 143 -0.14 17.52 -4.91
C SER A 143 1.29 17.19 -5.35
N LEU A 144 1.49 16.07 -6.06
CA LEU A 144 2.78 15.73 -6.67
C LEU A 144 3.19 16.78 -7.71
N LEU A 145 2.30 17.13 -8.63
CA LEU A 145 2.56 18.11 -9.69
C LEU A 145 2.77 19.51 -9.10
N LYS A 146 1.98 19.91 -8.11
CA LYS A 146 2.13 21.19 -7.40
C LYS A 146 3.52 21.33 -6.78
N THR A 147 4.01 20.30 -6.10
CA THR A 147 5.37 20.31 -5.52
C THR A 147 6.45 20.34 -6.62
N LEU A 148 6.24 19.64 -7.74
CA LEU A 148 7.16 19.71 -8.88
C LEU A 148 7.21 21.11 -9.49
N ILE A 149 6.07 21.80 -9.67
CA ILE A 149 6.02 23.19 -10.15
C ILE A 149 6.86 24.09 -9.25
N SER A 150 6.68 24.00 -7.93
CA SER A 150 7.43 24.80 -6.96
C SER A 150 8.93 24.55 -7.06
N LYS A 151 9.34 23.28 -7.13
CA LYS A 151 10.76 22.92 -7.33
C LYS A 151 11.33 23.51 -8.63
N GLU A 152 10.62 23.34 -9.74
CA GLU A 152 11.06 23.84 -11.04
C GLU A 152 11.15 25.37 -11.07
N LYS A 153 10.22 26.07 -10.41
CA LYS A 153 10.27 27.53 -10.23
C LYS A 153 11.52 27.97 -9.45
N ARG A 154 11.84 27.25 -8.37
CA ARG A 154 12.99 27.56 -7.49
C ARG A 154 14.33 27.28 -8.19
N GLU A 155 14.41 26.21 -8.97
CA GLU A 155 15.65 25.77 -9.62
C GLU A 155 15.83 26.33 -11.04
N GLY A 156 14.76 26.86 -11.64
CA GLY A 156 14.77 27.36 -13.03
C GLY A 156 14.91 26.25 -14.07
N GLU A 157 14.82 24.98 -13.68
CA GLU A 157 14.98 23.82 -14.55
C GLU A 157 13.81 22.86 -14.39
N ARG A 158 13.38 22.28 -15.52
CA ARG A 158 12.37 21.22 -15.57
C ARG A 158 12.92 19.93 -14.97
N VAL A 159 12.13 19.27 -14.12
CA VAL A 159 12.37 17.89 -13.72
C VAL A 159 12.03 16.97 -14.89
N GLN A 160 13.06 16.49 -15.59
CA GLN A 160 12.91 15.56 -16.71
C GLN A 160 12.95 14.09 -16.24
N ALA A 161 11.92 13.33 -16.59
CA ALA A 161 11.83 11.89 -16.42
C ALA A 161 10.95 11.25 -17.51
N ASP A 162 11.09 9.94 -17.72
CA ASP A 162 10.24 9.18 -18.63
C ASP A 162 8.85 8.96 -18.04
N PHE A 163 8.77 8.75 -16.72
CA PHE A 163 7.52 8.48 -16.01
C PHE A 163 7.36 9.33 -14.74
N VAL A 164 6.14 9.77 -14.45
CA VAL A 164 5.75 10.45 -13.21
C VAL A 164 4.48 9.80 -12.68
N THR A 165 4.47 9.34 -11.42
CA THR A 165 3.30 8.70 -10.82
C THR A 165 3.39 8.62 -9.30
N TRP A 166 2.29 8.26 -8.64
CA TRP A 166 2.32 7.82 -7.26
C TRP A 166 2.97 6.44 -7.14
N ARG A 167 3.80 6.23 -6.13
CA ARG A 167 4.46 4.96 -5.79
C ARG A 167 3.49 3.79 -5.77
N GLY A 168 2.25 4.01 -5.31
CA GLY A 168 1.21 2.99 -5.28
C GLY A 168 0.98 2.31 -6.63
N MET A 169 1.02 3.06 -7.74
CA MET A 169 0.85 2.51 -9.09
C MET A 169 2.02 1.59 -9.44
N MET A 170 3.25 2.03 -9.19
CA MET A 170 4.44 1.22 -9.42
C MET A 170 4.48 -0.03 -8.54
N THR A 171 4.01 0.03 -7.29
CA THR A 171 3.86 -1.16 -6.44
C THR A 171 2.93 -2.20 -7.07
N LYS A 172 1.78 -1.77 -7.61
CA LYS A 172 0.83 -2.69 -8.27
C LYS A 172 1.44 -3.35 -9.50
N ILE A 173 2.15 -2.57 -10.32
CA ILE A 173 2.88 -3.08 -11.50
C ILE A 173 3.96 -4.07 -11.06
N MET A 174 4.83 -3.68 -10.14
CA MET A 174 6.01 -4.46 -9.73
C MET A 174 5.65 -5.79 -9.07
N THR A 175 4.52 -5.86 -8.39
CA THR A 175 4.06 -7.06 -7.69
C THR A 175 3.16 -7.96 -8.55
N ALA A 176 2.66 -7.49 -9.70
CA ALA A 176 1.74 -8.21 -10.57
C ALA A 176 2.18 -9.63 -10.99
N PRO A 177 3.48 -9.94 -11.19
CA PRO A 177 3.93 -11.30 -11.51
C PRO A 177 3.60 -12.36 -10.47
N PHE A 178 3.50 -11.97 -9.19
CA PHE A 178 3.36 -12.89 -8.06
C PHE A 178 2.12 -12.61 -7.19
N ASP A 179 1.47 -11.46 -7.34
CA ASP A 179 0.18 -11.20 -6.70
C ASP A 179 -0.95 -11.87 -7.50
N MET A 180 -1.38 -13.05 -7.05
CA MET A 180 -2.47 -13.83 -7.66
C MET A 180 -3.80 -13.09 -7.72
N PHE A 181 -3.96 -12.03 -6.93
CA PHE A 181 -5.16 -11.20 -6.87
C PHE A 181 -4.93 -9.82 -7.48
N ALA A 182 -3.79 -9.60 -8.15
CA ALA A 182 -3.48 -8.35 -8.81
C ALA A 182 -4.61 -7.96 -9.75
N SER A 183 -5.11 -6.75 -9.54
CA SER A 183 -5.94 -6.03 -10.48
C SER A 183 -5.69 -4.54 -10.30
N PHE A 184 -5.73 -3.82 -11.40
CA PHE A 184 -5.65 -2.37 -11.39
C PHE A 184 -6.25 -1.78 -12.65
N ASP A 185 -6.88 -0.63 -12.47
CA ASP A 185 -7.32 0.26 -13.51
C ASP A 185 -6.53 1.57 -13.27
N MET A 186 -5.80 2.02 -14.29
CA MET A 186 -4.99 3.24 -14.25
C MET A 186 -5.23 4.06 -15.52
N PHE A 187 -5.05 5.37 -15.43
CA PHE A 187 -4.96 6.24 -16.59
C PHE A 187 -3.52 6.68 -16.82
N ALA A 188 -3.17 6.91 -18.08
CA ALA A 188 -1.88 7.46 -18.47
C ALA A 188 -2.03 8.50 -19.59
N THR A 189 -1.16 9.50 -19.59
CA THR A 189 -1.06 10.49 -20.68
C THR A 189 0.39 10.85 -20.95
N LEU A 190 0.74 11.06 -22.22
CA LEU A 190 2.03 11.57 -22.64
C LEU A 190 1.94 13.10 -22.76
N HIS A 191 2.85 13.80 -22.10
CA HIS A 191 2.96 15.26 -22.23
C HIS A 191 4.43 15.67 -22.16
N GLN A 192 4.88 16.41 -23.19
CA GLN A 192 6.26 16.88 -23.37
C GLN A 192 7.32 15.79 -23.09
N GLY A 193 7.12 14.58 -23.62
CA GLY A 193 8.07 13.46 -23.49
C GLY A 193 8.05 12.70 -22.16
N THR A 194 7.10 12.98 -21.27
CA THR A 194 6.91 12.27 -19.99
C THR A 194 5.54 11.60 -19.96
N ILE A 195 5.49 10.32 -19.54
CA ILE A 195 4.24 9.58 -19.32
C ILE A 195 3.83 9.74 -17.86
N TYR A 196 2.67 10.35 -17.64
CA TYR A 196 2.07 10.51 -16.31
C TYR A 196 1.05 9.42 -16.09
N ILE A 197 1.08 8.76 -14.94
CA ILE A 197 0.18 7.63 -14.62
C ILE A 197 -0.53 7.91 -13.31
N GLU A 198 -1.85 7.75 -13.29
CA GLU A 198 -2.67 7.85 -12.08
C GLU A 198 -3.64 6.67 -11.93
N GLU A 199 -4.25 6.55 -10.76
CA GLU A 199 -5.25 5.52 -10.48
C GLU A 199 -6.60 5.90 -11.10
N ASP A 200 -7.34 4.92 -11.64
CA ASP A 200 -8.75 5.12 -11.97
C ASP A 200 -9.57 5.15 -10.66
N PHE A 201 -9.72 6.35 -10.09
CA PHE A 201 -10.35 6.58 -8.79
C PHE A 201 -11.78 6.03 -8.74
N GLN A 202 -12.55 6.21 -9.82
CA GLN A 202 -13.92 5.73 -9.91
C GLN A 202 -13.99 4.19 -9.92
N ALA A 203 -13.13 3.54 -10.71
CA ALA A 203 -13.06 2.08 -10.73
C ALA A 203 -12.66 1.51 -9.35
N LYS A 204 -11.71 2.15 -8.66
CA LYS A 204 -11.34 1.78 -7.29
C LYS A 204 -12.50 1.93 -6.31
N ALA A 205 -13.20 3.07 -6.33
CA ALA A 205 -14.34 3.30 -5.45
C ALA A 205 -15.45 2.27 -5.68
N ALA A 206 -15.72 1.92 -6.94
CA ALA A 206 -16.68 0.88 -7.30
C ALA A 206 -16.25 -0.52 -6.79
N ASP A 207 -14.98 -0.88 -6.95
CA ASP A 207 -14.41 -2.13 -6.45
C ASP A 207 -14.48 -2.23 -4.92
N HIS A 208 -14.22 -1.13 -4.20
CA HIS A 208 -14.36 -1.05 -2.75
C HIS A 208 -15.83 -1.23 -2.31
N ALA A 209 -16.77 -0.55 -2.97
CA ALA A 209 -18.19 -0.68 -2.68
C ALA A 209 -18.72 -2.10 -2.93
N ALA A 210 -18.28 -2.76 -4.02
CA ALA A 210 -18.65 -4.14 -4.33
C ALA A 210 -18.10 -5.14 -3.29
N GLN A 211 -16.88 -4.92 -2.79
CA GLN A 211 -16.28 -5.75 -1.75
C GLN A 211 -16.96 -5.57 -0.38
N SER A 212 -17.38 -4.35 -0.04
CA SER A 212 -18.17 -4.10 1.16
C SER A 212 -19.53 -4.83 1.10
N ASN A 213 -20.25 -4.71 -0.01
CA ASN A 213 -21.56 -5.34 -0.21
C ASN A 213 -21.53 -6.88 -0.25
N THR A 214 -20.43 -7.48 -0.72
CA THR A 214 -20.28 -8.94 -0.71
C THR A 214 -19.97 -9.48 0.69
N GLN A 215 -19.29 -8.69 1.53
CA GLN A 215 -19.05 -9.04 2.93
C GLN A 215 -20.31 -8.94 3.81
N THR A 216 -21.24 -8.03 3.51
CA THR A 216 -22.52 -7.95 4.23
C THR A 216 -23.45 -9.12 3.89
N ARG A 217 -23.40 -9.64 2.65
CA ARG A 217 -24.18 -10.82 2.21
C ARG A 217 -23.63 -12.15 2.71
N ASN A 218 -22.31 -12.30 2.78
CA ASN A 218 -21.67 -13.48 3.37
C ASN A 218 -21.34 -13.16 4.84
N SER A 219 -22.30 -13.37 5.75
CA SER A 219 -22.12 -13.14 7.20
C SER A 219 -20.78 -13.70 7.69
N ARG A 220 -19.77 -12.81 7.80
CA ARG A 220 -18.54 -13.14 8.50
C ARG A 220 -18.95 -13.40 9.95
N PRO A 221 -18.51 -14.50 10.57
CA PRO A 221 -18.82 -14.74 11.96
C PRO A 221 -18.47 -13.52 12.82
N ASN A 222 -19.37 -13.07 13.70
CA ASN A 222 -19.21 -11.86 14.52
C ASN A 222 -17.92 -11.81 15.37
N TYR A 223 -17.21 -12.93 15.53
CA TYR A 223 -15.95 -13.00 16.24
C TYR A 223 -14.73 -12.57 15.39
N LEU A 224 -14.86 -12.44 14.07
CA LEU A 224 -13.77 -12.00 13.20
C LEU A 224 -13.75 -10.47 13.08
N PRO A 225 -12.57 -9.83 13.18
CA PRO A 225 -12.42 -8.40 12.97
C PRO A 225 -12.94 -7.94 11.60
N SER A 226 -13.59 -6.78 11.57
CA SER A 226 -14.00 -6.12 10.31
C SER A 226 -12.78 -5.66 9.50
N HIS A 227 -12.98 -5.38 8.22
CA HIS A 227 -11.91 -4.81 7.38
C HIS A 227 -11.45 -3.45 7.92
N GLU A 228 -12.38 -2.59 8.33
CA GLU A 228 -12.10 -1.29 8.95
C GLU A 228 -11.24 -1.42 10.21
N MET A 229 -11.52 -2.39 11.07
CA MET A 229 -10.70 -2.68 12.26
C MET A 229 -9.29 -3.12 11.86
N MET A 230 -9.16 -3.95 10.83
CA MET A 230 -7.84 -4.37 10.35
C MET A 230 -7.02 -3.22 9.75
N THR A 231 -7.68 -2.27 9.08
CA THR A 231 -7.04 -1.03 8.62
C THR A 231 -6.62 -0.16 9.81
N TYR A 232 -7.52 0.03 10.77
CA TYR A 232 -7.26 0.82 11.98
C TYR A 232 -6.06 0.32 12.78
N TRP A 233 -5.82 -0.99 12.83
CA TRP A 233 -4.63 -1.55 13.48
C TRP A 233 -3.32 -0.99 12.94
N GLY A 234 -3.25 -0.63 11.64
CA GLY A 234 -2.11 0.07 11.06
C GLY A 234 -1.92 1.44 11.68
N TYR A 235 -2.95 2.30 11.58
CA TYR A 235 -2.90 3.66 12.13
C TYR A 235 -2.69 3.71 13.64
N LYS A 236 -3.28 2.77 14.40
CA LYS A 236 -3.01 2.65 15.84
C LYS A 236 -1.57 2.25 16.10
N PHE A 237 -1.03 1.32 15.31
CA PHE A 237 0.37 0.92 15.43
C PHE A 237 1.33 2.09 15.13
N GLU A 238 1.07 2.88 14.10
CA GLU A 238 1.80 4.12 13.81
C GLU A 238 1.72 5.11 14.97
N THR A 239 0.52 5.40 15.47
CA THR A 239 0.30 6.29 16.63
C THR A 239 1.11 5.85 17.87
N LEU A 240 1.24 4.54 18.08
CA LEU A 240 2.01 4.00 19.22
C LEU A 240 3.52 3.99 18.97
N SER A 241 3.94 3.98 17.71
CA SER A 241 5.32 3.74 17.27
C SER A 241 6.03 4.98 16.75
N LEU A 242 5.35 6.13 16.70
CA LEU A 242 5.88 7.37 16.15
C LEU A 242 5.80 8.51 17.18
N LEU A 243 6.83 9.36 17.17
CA LEU A 243 6.96 10.57 17.97
C LEU A 243 6.96 11.81 17.06
N PRO A 244 6.42 12.95 17.51
CA PRO A 244 6.41 14.19 16.74
C PRO A 244 7.81 14.81 16.59
N ASP A 245 8.77 14.43 17.43
CA ASP A 245 10.18 14.83 17.32
C ASP A 245 11.04 13.66 17.81
N THR A 246 12.35 13.79 17.64
CA THR A 246 13.37 12.88 18.17
C THR A 246 13.12 12.52 19.65
N PRO A 247 13.47 11.30 20.09
CA PRO A 247 13.22 10.85 21.45
C PRO A 247 13.75 11.80 22.55
N PRO A 248 14.94 12.43 22.43
CA PRO A 248 15.42 13.39 23.44
C PRO A 248 14.61 14.69 23.52
N LYS A 249 13.91 15.08 22.46
CA LYS A 249 13.09 16.31 22.40
C LYS A 249 11.62 16.07 22.72
N THR A 250 11.20 14.81 22.79
CA THR A 250 9.82 14.45 23.14
C THR A 250 9.69 14.26 24.65
N THR A 251 8.66 14.87 25.25
CA THR A 251 8.46 14.76 26.71
C THR A 251 8.11 13.34 27.13
N ARG A 252 8.56 12.95 28.34
CA ARG A 252 8.21 11.63 28.92
C ARG A 252 6.71 11.42 29.01
N ALA A 253 5.97 12.46 29.41
CA ALA A 253 4.52 12.44 29.52
C ALA A 253 3.85 12.15 28.16
N PHE A 254 4.36 12.71 27.05
CA PHE A 254 3.85 12.36 25.72
C PHE A 254 4.11 10.88 25.40
N ILE A 255 5.34 10.41 25.63
CA ILE A 255 5.76 9.04 25.35
C ILE A 255 4.86 8.03 26.07
N GLU A 256 4.57 8.26 27.35
CA GLU A 256 3.77 7.36 28.18
C GLU A 256 2.26 7.42 27.86
N ASN A 257 1.76 8.55 27.35
CA ASN A 257 0.33 8.72 27.06
C ASN A 257 -0.06 8.38 25.62
N ARG A 258 0.86 7.90 24.76
CA ARG A 258 0.53 7.51 23.37
C ARG A 258 -0.58 6.46 23.27
N THR A 259 -0.71 5.58 24.26
CA THR A 259 -1.79 4.58 24.33
C THR A 259 -3.18 5.22 24.35
N LYS A 260 -3.30 6.42 24.91
CA LYS A 260 -4.53 7.21 25.01
C LYS A 260 -4.70 8.23 23.89
N ALA A 261 -3.70 8.37 22.99
CA ALA A 261 -3.78 9.32 21.89
C ALA A 261 -4.92 8.93 20.94
N VAL A 262 -5.64 9.95 20.46
CA VAL A 262 -6.64 9.80 19.41
C VAL A 262 -5.92 9.47 18.11
N VAL A 263 -6.31 8.37 17.48
CA VAL A 263 -5.73 7.95 16.19
C VAL A 263 -6.34 8.81 15.07
N SER A 264 -5.49 9.20 14.13
CA SER A 264 -5.86 9.97 12.93
C SER A 264 -4.96 9.56 11.78
N ASN A 265 -5.50 9.51 10.57
CA ASN A 265 -4.74 9.33 9.32
C ASN A 265 -4.76 10.60 8.44
N HIS A 266 -5.09 11.76 9.02
CA HIS A 266 -5.13 13.04 8.29
C HIS A 266 -3.73 13.56 7.96
N ALA A 267 -2.86 13.60 8.97
CA ALA A 267 -1.51 14.13 8.84
C ALA A 267 -0.60 13.10 8.16
N GLN A 268 0.20 13.54 7.20
CA GLN A 268 1.04 12.67 6.39
C GLN A 268 2.31 13.41 5.95
N HIS A 269 3.37 12.67 5.63
CA HIS A 269 4.55 13.21 4.96
C HIS A 269 4.82 12.43 3.68
N CYS A 270 4.98 13.15 2.58
CA CYS A 270 5.20 12.59 1.25
C CYS A 270 6.61 12.92 0.76
N SER A 271 7.37 11.89 0.39
CA SER A 271 8.66 12.03 -0.28
C SER A 271 8.47 11.87 -1.80
N ILE A 272 9.08 12.76 -2.58
CA ILE A 272 9.14 12.67 -4.03
C ILE A 272 10.56 12.31 -4.43
N VAL A 273 10.74 11.12 -4.98
CA VAL A 273 12.05 10.57 -5.33
C VAL A 273 12.23 10.45 -6.83
N ARG A 274 13.48 10.61 -7.29
CA ARG A 274 13.92 10.22 -8.62
C ARG A 274 14.62 8.88 -8.57
N THR A 275 14.28 7.98 -9.48
CA THR A 275 14.85 6.63 -9.61
C THR A 275 14.92 6.21 -11.09
N ALA A 276 15.40 5.00 -11.36
CA ALA A 276 15.37 4.42 -12.71
C ALA A 276 15.35 2.89 -12.67
N PHE A 277 14.68 2.28 -13.65
CA PHE A 277 14.68 0.85 -13.94
C PHE A 277 15.18 0.65 -15.38
N GLY A 278 16.32 -0.02 -15.54
CA GLY A 278 17.03 -0.09 -16.81
C GLY A 278 17.36 1.32 -17.33
N SER A 279 16.94 1.60 -18.56
CA SER A 279 17.07 2.92 -19.19
C SER A 279 15.93 3.89 -18.87
N HIS A 280 14.91 3.48 -18.11
CA HIS A 280 13.71 4.28 -17.86
C HIS A 280 13.83 5.03 -16.54
N SER A 281 13.75 6.36 -16.59
CA SER A 281 13.77 7.26 -15.45
C SER A 281 12.37 7.52 -14.90
N LEU A 282 12.23 7.56 -13.57
CA LEU A 282 10.94 7.75 -12.91
C LEU A 282 11.06 8.83 -11.83
N VAL A 283 9.97 9.59 -11.67
CA VAL A 283 9.68 10.38 -10.48
C VAL A 283 8.49 9.74 -9.76
N LEU A 284 8.68 9.38 -8.51
CA LEU A 284 7.67 8.70 -7.69
C LEU A 284 7.37 9.54 -6.46
N GLY A 285 6.11 9.91 -6.26
CA GLY A 285 5.62 10.46 -4.99
C GLY A 285 5.07 9.35 -4.09
N GLY A 286 5.29 9.41 -2.79
CA GLY A 286 4.61 8.52 -1.87
C GLY A 286 4.82 8.87 -0.40
N GLU A 287 3.81 8.53 0.39
CA GLU A 287 3.86 8.63 1.86
C GLU A 287 4.98 7.75 2.45
N VAL A 288 5.64 8.30 3.47
CA VAL A 288 6.63 7.62 4.31
C VAL A 288 6.21 7.78 5.77
N ASP A 289 6.26 6.69 6.55
CA ASP A 289 5.64 6.67 7.87
C ASP A 289 6.47 7.43 8.92
N GLY A 290 7.80 7.49 8.76
CA GLY A 290 8.66 8.25 9.66
C GLY A 290 10.14 7.97 9.48
N LEU A 291 10.94 8.51 10.38
CA LEU A 291 12.40 8.42 10.38
C LEU A 291 12.91 7.52 11.52
N TRP A 292 13.92 6.71 11.23
CA TRP A 292 14.69 6.00 12.25
C TRP A 292 15.63 6.96 13.00
N GLU A 293 16.23 7.89 12.27
CA GLU A 293 17.18 8.90 12.74
C GLU A 293 16.96 10.22 11.95
N PRO A 294 17.43 11.38 12.44
CA PRO A 294 17.34 12.64 11.69
C PRO A 294 17.89 12.52 10.27
N LYS A 295 17.30 13.29 9.32
CA LYS A 295 17.81 13.36 7.94
C LYS A 295 19.31 13.71 7.94
N PRO A 296 20.13 13.03 7.14
CA PRO A 296 21.55 13.33 7.07
C PRO A 296 21.78 14.73 6.48
N SER A 297 22.83 15.43 6.94
CA SER A 297 23.20 16.73 6.36
C SER A 297 23.74 16.61 4.93
N ASN A 298 24.25 15.43 4.56
CA ASN A 298 24.66 15.15 3.18
C ASN A 298 23.41 14.77 2.35
N PRO A 299 23.04 15.57 1.33
CA PRO A 299 21.87 15.28 0.48
C PRO A 299 22.03 14.02 -0.38
N ASP A 300 23.26 13.54 -0.61
CA ASP A 300 23.52 12.28 -1.32
C ASP A 300 23.40 11.06 -0.41
N ALA A 301 23.40 11.27 0.92
CA ALA A 301 23.26 10.18 1.86
C ALA A 301 21.79 9.70 1.91
N PRO A 302 21.57 8.41 2.15
CA PRO A 302 20.22 7.89 2.21
C PRO A 302 19.46 8.44 3.41
N ILE A 303 18.24 8.90 3.17
CA ILE A 303 17.35 9.28 4.26
C ILE A 303 16.92 8.00 4.99
N PRO A 304 17.03 7.93 6.33
CA PRO A 304 16.72 6.74 7.12
C PRO A 304 15.21 6.60 7.35
N TRP A 305 14.43 6.64 6.26
CA TRP A 305 12.99 6.38 6.29
C TRP A 305 12.71 4.96 6.80
N VAL A 306 11.57 4.81 7.48
CA VAL A 306 10.99 3.55 7.91
C VAL A 306 9.58 3.39 7.36
N GLU A 307 9.18 2.12 7.18
CA GLU A 307 7.81 1.72 6.88
C GLU A 307 7.29 0.89 8.07
N LEU A 308 6.12 1.21 8.58
CA LEU A 308 5.43 0.51 9.65
C LEU A 308 4.36 -0.40 9.04
N LYS A 309 4.32 -1.65 9.51
CA LYS A 309 3.32 -2.64 9.10
C LYS A 309 2.84 -3.41 10.30
N THR A 310 1.61 -3.92 10.22
CA THR A 310 1.13 -4.92 11.17
C THR A 310 0.90 -6.26 10.48
N SER A 311 1.16 -7.35 11.20
CA SER A 311 0.77 -8.69 10.75
C SER A 311 0.26 -9.53 11.90
N GLU A 312 -0.57 -10.51 11.59
CA GLU A 312 -0.86 -11.60 12.51
C GLU A 312 0.46 -12.34 12.83
N GLU A 313 0.68 -12.65 14.10
CA GLU A 313 1.82 -13.44 14.56
C GLU A 313 1.81 -14.83 13.92
N LEU A 314 3.01 -15.34 13.65
CA LEU A 314 3.20 -16.75 13.36
C LEU A 314 3.14 -17.49 14.70
N GLY A 315 2.31 -18.53 14.81
CA GLY A 315 2.28 -19.37 16.02
C GLY A 315 3.65 -19.98 16.30
N GLN A 316 3.86 -20.53 17.51
CA GLN A 316 5.15 -21.11 17.94
C GLN A 316 5.72 -22.13 16.93
N TYR A 317 4.84 -22.88 16.28
CA TYR A 317 5.17 -23.83 15.22
C TYR A 317 4.30 -23.50 13.99
N PRO A 318 4.70 -22.54 13.15
CA PRO A 318 3.88 -22.11 12.03
C PRO A 318 3.83 -23.21 10.96
N SER A 319 2.65 -23.42 10.37
CA SER A 319 2.53 -24.32 9.24
C SER A 319 3.21 -23.72 8.00
N GLU A 320 3.56 -24.56 7.02
CA GLU A 320 4.07 -24.10 5.72
C GLU A 320 3.12 -23.09 5.05
N ARG A 321 1.80 -23.27 5.24
CA ARG A 321 0.78 -22.35 4.74
C ARG A 321 0.86 -20.98 5.41
N ASP A 322 1.13 -20.92 6.71
CA ASP A 322 1.26 -19.67 7.46
C ASP A 322 2.51 -18.91 7.01
N ILE A 323 3.63 -19.63 6.84
CA ILE A 323 4.88 -19.08 6.31
C ILE A 323 4.65 -18.54 4.90
N LEU A 324 4.05 -19.33 3.99
CA LEU A 324 3.74 -18.91 2.63
C LEU A 324 2.84 -17.66 2.59
N LYS A 325 1.83 -17.60 3.45
CA LYS A 325 0.94 -16.43 3.57
C LYS A 325 1.71 -15.19 4.01
N TYR A 326 2.63 -15.33 4.97
CA TYR A 326 3.44 -14.22 5.44
C TYR A 326 4.46 -13.77 4.38
N GLU A 327 5.18 -14.70 3.76
CA GLU A 327 6.14 -14.38 2.69
C GLU A 327 5.46 -13.72 1.49
N ARG A 328 4.21 -14.08 1.15
CA ARG A 328 3.42 -13.34 0.14
C ARG A 328 3.12 -11.90 0.53
N LYS A 329 2.97 -11.58 1.83
CA LYS A 329 2.85 -10.19 2.29
C LYS A 329 4.18 -9.44 2.17
N LEU A 330 5.29 -10.11 2.44
CA LEU A 330 6.63 -9.53 2.34
C LEU A 330 6.91 -8.98 0.93
N LEU A 331 6.31 -9.54 -0.12
CA LEU A 331 6.36 -8.97 -1.48
C LEU A 331 5.89 -7.50 -1.52
N LYS A 332 4.74 -7.21 -0.90
CA LYS A 332 4.16 -5.86 -0.88
C LYS A 332 4.95 -4.94 0.03
N PHE A 333 5.39 -5.43 1.18
CA PHE A 333 6.24 -4.67 2.10
C PHE A 333 7.54 -4.26 1.40
N TRP A 334 8.20 -5.21 0.76
CA TRP A 334 9.42 -4.96 -0.02
C TRP A 334 9.17 -3.96 -1.14
N ALA A 335 8.18 -4.18 -2.02
CA ALA A 335 7.95 -3.32 -3.17
C ALA A 335 7.61 -1.88 -2.76
N GLN A 336 6.74 -1.71 -1.75
CA GLN A 336 6.35 -0.39 -1.25
C GLN A 336 7.55 0.41 -0.74
N SER A 337 8.39 -0.22 0.08
CA SER A 337 9.57 0.42 0.69
C SER A 337 10.72 0.60 -0.30
N PHE A 338 10.97 -0.41 -1.14
CA PHE A 338 12.03 -0.41 -2.14
C PHE A 338 11.90 0.75 -3.14
N LEU A 339 10.68 1.02 -3.61
CA LEU A 339 10.41 2.05 -4.62
C LEU A 339 10.69 3.48 -4.14
N LEU A 340 10.59 3.75 -2.83
CA LEU A 340 10.93 5.05 -2.23
C LEU A 340 12.30 5.08 -1.56
N GLY A 341 13.05 3.97 -1.60
CA GLY A 341 14.35 3.87 -0.93
C GLY A 341 14.24 3.82 0.59
N VAL A 342 13.08 3.42 1.13
CA VAL A 342 12.87 3.20 2.56
C VAL A 342 13.72 2.04 3.03
N SER A 343 14.57 2.29 4.03
CA SER A 343 15.65 1.37 4.41
C SER A 343 15.16 0.21 5.26
N LYS A 344 14.16 0.45 6.11
CA LYS A 344 13.67 -0.51 7.11
C LYS A 344 12.16 -0.66 7.04
N VAL A 345 11.69 -1.89 7.17
CA VAL A 345 10.28 -2.23 7.41
C VAL A 345 10.15 -2.77 8.82
N ILE A 346 9.34 -2.11 9.64
CA ILE A 346 9.10 -2.45 11.03
C ILE A 346 7.73 -3.11 11.12
N VAL A 347 7.71 -4.37 11.52
CA VAL A 347 6.48 -5.18 11.57
C VAL A 347 6.07 -5.44 13.01
N GLY A 348 4.93 -4.87 13.40
CA GLY A 348 4.24 -5.22 14.62
C GLY A 348 3.44 -6.51 14.45
N PHE A 349 3.89 -7.59 15.07
CA PHE A 349 3.15 -8.84 15.11
C PHE A 349 2.13 -8.82 16.24
N ARG A 350 0.89 -9.15 15.89
CA ARG A 350 -0.25 -9.13 16.80
C ARG A 350 -1.02 -10.44 16.80
N THR A 351 -1.75 -10.68 17.88
CA THR A 351 -2.74 -11.77 17.92
C THR A 351 -3.87 -11.52 16.91
N LYS A 352 -4.74 -12.51 16.72
CA LYS A 352 -6.01 -12.35 15.99
C LYS A 352 -6.95 -11.30 16.61
N HIS A 353 -6.77 -11.02 17.90
CA HIS A 353 -7.58 -10.06 18.64
C HIS A 353 -6.96 -8.65 18.68
N GLY A 354 -5.88 -8.39 17.94
CA GLY A 354 -5.29 -7.04 17.88
C GLY A 354 -4.26 -6.73 18.98
N ILE A 355 -3.90 -7.70 19.82
CA ILE A 355 -2.89 -7.47 20.87
C ILE A 355 -1.49 -7.57 20.28
N LEU A 356 -0.71 -6.50 20.39
CA LEU A 356 0.67 -6.44 19.93
C LEU A 356 1.57 -7.36 20.77
N ARG A 357 2.37 -8.21 20.13
CA ARG A 357 3.17 -9.27 20.77
C ARG A 357 4.66 -9.07 20.59
N THR A 358 5.10 -8.83 19.35
CA THR A 358 6.52 -8.62 19.03
C THR A 358 6.67 -7.58 17.93
N ILE A 359 7.85 -6.99 17.85
CA ILE A 359 8.28 -6.09 16.78
C ILE A 359 9.49 -6.71 16.12
N ASP A 360 9.47 -6.84 14.79
CA ASP A 360 10.65 -7.15 14.00
C ASP A 360 11.01 -5.97 13.12
N VAL A 361 12.31 -5.78 12.89
CA VAL A 361 12.85 -4.78 11.97
C VAL A 361 13.55 -5.51 10.84
N TYR A 362 13.07 -5.34 9.61
CA TYR A 362 13.67 -5.90 8.41
C TYR A 362 14.38 -4.80 7.62
N GLU A 363 15.64 -5.03 7.26
CA GLU A 363 16.29 -4.23 6.23
C GLU A 363 15.64 -4.56 4.87
N THR A 364 15.12 -3.55 4.17
CA THR A 364 14.33 -3.72 2.94
C THR A 364 15.08 -4.55 1.90
N ASN A 365 16.39 -4.35 1.77
CA ASN A 365 17.23 -5.06 0.81
C ASN A 365 17.43 -6.56 1.13
N GLN A 366 17.17 -7.00 2.36
CA GLN A 366 17.31 -8.40 2.77
C GLN A 366 16.04 -9.22 2.54
N ILE A 367 14.87 -8.56 2.42
CA ILE A 367 13.57 -9.23 2.32
C ILE A 367 13.52 -10.25 1.15
N PRO A 368 13.96 -9.92 -0.08
CA PRO A 368 13.97 -10.92 -1.17
C PRO A 368 14.87 -12.12 -0.87
N GLY A 369 16.00 -11.90 -0.18
CA GLY A 369 16.91 -12.96 0.23
C GLY A 369 16.30 -13.90 1.28
N MET A 370 15.47 -13.37 2.18
CA MET A 370 14.74 -14.18 3.16
C MET A 370 13.77 -15.14 2.48
N VAL A 371 12.92 -14.63 1.57
CA VAL A 371 11.93 -15.47 0.85
C VAL A 371 12.60 -16.49 -0.05
N ARG A 372 13.73 -16.14 -0.68
CA ARG A 372 14.53 -17.10 -1.47
C ARG A 372 15.07 -18.28 -0.64
N ARG A 373 15.36 -18.06 0.64
CA ARG A 373 15.77 -19.12 1.58
C ARG A 373 14.58 -19.87 2.20
N GLY A 374 13.40 -19.26 2.20
CA GLY A 374 12.13 -19.86 2.64
C GLY A 374 11.36 -20.53 1.51
N THR A 375 10.11 -20.14 1.29
CA THR A 375 9.20 -20.83 0.35
C THR A 375 9.50 -20.56 -1.12
N ARG A 376 10.32 -19.53 -1.42
CA ARG A 376 10.61 -19.08 -2.80
C ARG A 376 9.35 -18.70 -3.59
N CYS A 377 8.31 -18.26 -2.89
CA CYS A 377 7.01 -17.98 -3.51
C CYS A 377 7.01 -16.73 -4.42
N TRP A 378 8.03 -15.88 -4.33
CA TRP A 378 8.28 -14.79 -5.26
C TRP A 378 9.79 -14.52 -5.36
N ASP A 379 10.19 -13.81 -6.42
CA ASP A 379 11.57 -13.46 -6.70
C ASP A 379 11.72 -11.97 -7.05
N GLY A 380 12.58 -11.27 -6.30
CA GLY A 380 12.78 -9.83 -6.45
C GLY A 380 13.36 -9.44 -7.81
N ASN A 381 14.26 -10.24 -8.38
CA ASN A 381 14.84 -9.97 -9.70
C ASN A 381 13.75 -10.06 -10.78
N THR A 382 12.90 -11.07 -10.71
CA THR A 382 11.75 -11.24 -11.62
C THR A 382 10.81 -10.04 -11.55
N CYS A 383 10.49 -9.52 -10.36
CA CYS A 383 9.73 -8.28 -10.20
C CYS A 383 10.38 -7.08 -10.90
N ILE A 384 11.68 -6.87 -10.69
CA ILE A 384 12.45 -5.77 -11.28
C ILE A 384 12.48 -5.86 -12.82
N ASN A 385 12.77 -7.05 -13.33
CA ASN A 385 12.89 -7.31 -14.77
C ASN A 385 11.53 -7.15 -15.46
N PHE A 386 10.46 -7.64 -14.82
CA PHE A 386 9.09 -7.43 -15.27
C PHE A 386 8.76 -5.94 -15.35
N THR A 387 9.02 -5.18 -14.29
CA THR A 387 8.78 -3.73 -14.27
C THR A 387 9.54 -3.04 -15.39
N THR A 388 10.82 -3.37 -15.58
CA THR A 388 11.65 -2.78 -16.64
C THR A 388 11.06 -3.06 -18.03
N ALA A 389 10.71 -4.31 -18.31
CA ALA A 389 10.13 -4.71 -19.59
C ALA A 389 8.74 -4.08 -19.83
N PHE A 390 7.95 -3.89 -18.77
CA PHE A 390 6.65 -3.25 -18.89
C PHE A 390 6.76 -1.73 -19.11
N LEU A 391 7.68 -1.04 -18.44
CA LEU A 391 7.95 0.38 -18.70
C LEU A 391 8.43 0.60 -20.13
N ASP A 392 9.30 -0.28 -20.62
CA ASP A 392 9.76 -0.29 -22.01
C ASP A 392 8.61 -0.51 -23.00
N HIS A 393 7.67 -1.41 -22.68
CA HIS A 393 6.44 -1.59 -23.45
C HIS A 393 5.58 -0.32 -23.46
N LEU A 394 5.36 0.31 -22.30
CA LEU A 394 4.60 1.56 -22.22
C LEU A 394 5.21 2.68 -23.06
N LYS A 395 6.54 2.88 -23.03
CA LYS A 395 7.21 3.89 -23.85
C LYS A 395 7.04 3.67 -25.36
N ARG A 396 6.98 2.42 -25.81
CA ARG A 396 6.74 2.10 -27.23
C ARG A 396 5.28 2.22 -27.65
N THR A 397 4.36 2.11 -26.68
CA THR A 397 2.92 2.12 -26.93
C THR A 397 2.32 3.51 -26.84
N ILE A 398 2.74 4.31 -25.85
CA ILE A 398 2.21 5.65 -25.59
C ILE A 398 3.17 6.66 -26.24
N THR A 399 3.04 6.81 -27.56
CA THR A 399 3.90 7.69 -28.38
C THR A 399 3.23 9.00 -28.76
N GLU A 400 1.92 9.10 -28.59
CA GLU A 400 1.10 10.25 -28.96
C GLU A 400 0.32 10.76 -27.74
N GLU A 401 -0.03 12.04 -27.78
CA GLU A 401 -0.93 12.64 -26.79
C GLU A 401 -2.30 11.95 -26.78
N GLY A 402 -2.97 12.06 -25.65
CA GLY A 402 -4.23 11.40 -25.38
C GLY A 402 -4.27 10.74 -24.00
N VAL A 403 -5.39 10.10 -23.71
CA VAL A 403 -5.61 9.35 -22.47
C VAL A 403 -5.63 7.87 -22.80
N TYR A 404 -4.80 7.12 -22.08
CA TYR A 404 -4.67 5.68 -22.19
C TYR A 404 -5.15 5.03 -20.89
N LYS A 405 -5.91 3.95 -21.01
CA LYS A 405 -6.27 3.09 -19.88
C LYS A 405 -5.31 1.92 -19.82
N ILE A 406 -4.69 1.71 -18.66
CA ILE A 406 -3.84 0.55 -18.36
C ILE A 406 -4.60 -0.36 -17.40
N LEU A 407 -4.84 -1.60 -17.80
CA LEU A 407 -5.76 -2.50 -17.13
C LEU A 407 -5.15 -3.88 -16.88
N LEU A 408 -5.25 -4.35 -15.63
CA LEU A 408 -5.07 -5.75 -15.28
C LEU A 408 -6.34 -6.28 -14.61
N ARG A 409 -7.01 -7.24 -15.25
CA ARG A 409 -8.16 -7.94 -14.66
C ARG A 409 -7.68 -9.12 -13.82
N LYS A 410 -8.40 -9.42 -12.73
CA LYS A 410 -8.05 -10.54 -11.84
C LYS A 410 -7.92 -11.84 -12.63
N LYS A 411 -6.79 -12.53 -12.46
CA LYS A 411 -6.45 -13.80 -13.11
C LYS A 411 -6.34 -13.75 -14.65
N SER A 412 -6.32 -12.58 -15.30
CA SER A 412 -6.16 -12.51 -16.76
C SER A 412 -4.75 -12.89 -17.22
N GLY A 413 -3.73 -12.61 -16.40
CA GLY A 413 -2.33 -12.79 -16.75
C GLY A 413 -1.84 -11.85 -17.87
N VAL A 414 -2.64 -10.85 -18.25
CA VAL A 414 -2.38 -9.91 -19.33
C VAL A 414 -2.74 -8.51 -18.87
N ILE A 415 -1.81 -7.57 -19.08
CA ILE A 415 -2.04 -6.13 -18.94
C ILE A 415 -2.44 -5.61 -20.32
N GLU A 416 -3.52 -4.84 -20.38
CA GLU A 416 -4.02 -4.20 -21.60
C GLU A 416 -3.78 -2.68 -21.52
N VAL A 417 -3.36 -2.08 -22.63
CA VAL A 417 -3.18 -0.64 -22.81
C VAL A 417 -4.07 -0.19 -23.97
N ILE A 418 -5.01 0.72 -23.70
CA ILE A 418 -6.04 1.14 -24.64
C ILE A 418 -6.08 2.67 -24.70
N LYS A 419 -5.93 3.27 -25.88
CA LYS A 419 -6.19 4.72 -26.05
C LYS A 419 -7.70 4.93 -26.00
N ILE A 420 -8.18 5.70 -25.03
CA ILE A 420 -9.61 5.94 -24.79
C ILE A 420 -10.06 7.35 -25.18
N LYS A 421 -9.11 8.27 -25.35
CA LYS A 421 -9.40 9.65 -25.76
C LYS A 421 -8.20 10.23 -26.49
N ASP A 422 -8.46 10.92 -27.59
CA ASP A 422 -7.45 11.68 -28.33
C ASP A 422 -7.28 13.11 -27.77
N ASP A 423 -6.11 13.69 -28.01
CA ASP A 423 -5.78 15.12 -27.84
C ASP A 423 -6.22 15.74 -26.50
N SER A 424 -6.00 15.01 -25.41
CA SER A 424 -6.39 15.44 -24.06
C SER A 424 -5.56 14.72 -22.99
N THR A 425 -5.31 15.40 -21.89
CA THR A 425 -4.63 14.84 -20.70
C THR A 425 -5.61 14.23 -19.69
N GLY A 426 -6.92 14.28 -19.92
CA GLY A 426 -7.91 13.57 -19.10
C GLY A 426 -8.05 14.04 -17.65
N ARG A 427 -7.57 15.25 -17.31
CA ARG A 427 -7.40 15.78 -15.93
C ARG A 427 -6.27 15.14 -15.11
N ILE A 428 -5.55 14.15 -15.65
CA ILE A 428 -4.35 13.57 -15.03
C ILE A 428 -3.32 14.67 -14.71
N LEU A 429 -3.25 15.68 -15.59
CA LEU A 429 -2.43 16.86 -15.40
C LEU A 429 -3.32 18.03 -14.98
N SER A 430 -2.97 18.64 -13.85
CA SER A 430 -3.65 19.83 -13.35
C SER A 430 -3.46 21.01 -14.31
N LYS A 431 -4.46 21.92 -14.35
CA LYS A 431 -4.39 23.12 -15.18
C LYS A 431 -3.18 23.98 -14.85
N GLU A 432 -2.89 24.14 -13.56
CA GLU A 432 -1.72 24.89 -13.07
C GLU A 432 -0.41 24.32 -13.62
N PHE A 433 -0.29 22.99 -13.68
CA PHE A 433 0.90 22.33 -14.21
C PHE A 433 1.07 22.57 -15.71
N LEU A 434 0.00 22.47 -16.48
CA LEU A 434 0.02 22.72 -17.93
C LEU A 434 0.41 24.18 -18.23
N GLU A 435 -0.22 25.14 -17.55
CA GLU A 435 0.09 26.57 -17.69
C GLU A 435 1.56 26.87 -17.34
N TRP A 436 2.12 26.20 -16.31
CA TRP A 436 3.53 26.31 -15.95
C TRP A 436 4.45 25.72 -17.02
N ARG A 437 4.13 24.54 -17.56
CA ARG A 437 4.93 23.86 -18.60
C ARG A 437 5.01 24.68 -19.89
N GLU A 438 3.90 25.26 -20.34
CA GLU A 438 3.84 26.12 -21.52
C GLU A 438 4.72 27.37 -21.34
N LYS A 439 4.69 28.00 -20.17
CA LYS A 439 5.49 29.19 -19.88
C LYS A 439 7.01 28.94 -19.96
N ILE A 440 7.50 27.81 -19.45
CA ILE A 440 8.93 27.46 -19.52
C ILE A 440 9.36 27.17 -20.97
N GLU A 441 8.49 26.55 -21.76
CA GLU A 441 8.78 26.23 -23.15
C GLU A 441 8.90 27.50 -23.99
N GLY A 442 7.91 28.41 -23.90
CA GLY A 442 7.95 29.70 -24.60
C GLY A 442 9.15 30.58 -24.22
N SER A 443 9.55 30.58 -22.94
CA SER A 443 10.73 31.33 -22.49
C SER A 443 12.07 30.72 -22.97
N LYS A 444 12.13 29.41 -23.24
CA LYS A 444 13.30 28.79 -23.88
C LYS A 444 13.37 29.07 -25.38
N GLU A 445 12.22 29.13 -26.06
CA GLU A 445 12.15 29.49 -27.48
C GLU A 445 12.57 30.95 -27.73
N GLU A 446 12.13 31.90 -26.90
CA GLU A 446 12.52 33.32 -27.02
C GLU A 446 14.04 33.54 -26.86
N ILE A 447 14.68 32.81 -25.94
CA ILE A 447 16.14 32.86 -25.72
C ILE A 447 16.92 32.17 -26.84
N GLY A 448 16.31 31.17 -27.50
CA GLY A 448 16.89 30.45 -28.64
C GLY A 448 16.85 31.22 -29.96
N VAL A 449 15.92 32.17 -30.12
CA VAL A 449 15.78 33.03 -31.32
C VAL A 449 16.70 34.26 -31.28
N THR A 450 17.28 34.58 -30.11
CA THR A 450 18.20 35.72 -29.93
C THR A 450 19.70 35.37 -30.02
N LYS A 451 20.04 34.14 -30.44
CA LYS A 451 21.40 33.70 -30.80
C LYS A 451 21.44 33.24 -32.24
#